data_AF-A0A7K8N3K8-F1
#
_entry.id   AF-A0A7K8N3K8-F1
#
_cell.length_a   1.000
_cell.length_b   1.000
_cell.length_c   1.000
_cell.angle_alpha   90.00
_cell.angle_beta   90.00
_cell.angle_gamma   90.00
#
_symmetry.space_group_name_H-M   'P 1'
#
loop_
_entity.id
_entity.type
_entity.pdbx_description
1 polymer ?
#
loop_
_entity_poly.entity_id
_entity_poly.type
_entity_poly.pdbx_seq_one_letter_code
_entity_poly.pdbx_strand_id
1 'polypeptide(L)'
;TPLCEVCQLAVKAAEGLLENNVTEEQLVNDIEKVCYVLPHSIIGQCKDFVDSYGKAVVIMLLEATDPQAICTMLRCCPKAQVAQAGTWASVLERLPAGAFCNVCQMVITYFDNELLTNETLSELGDVLEKGCELLPLPFTDKCEALVVQYEPAAVRLLVQMMDPTFVCT
;
A
#
# COMPACT_ATOMS: atom_id res chain seq x y z
N THR A 1 4.04 -25.38 14.63
CA THR A 1 4.65 -26.70 14.29
C THR A 1 6.15 -26.56 14.49
N PRO A 2 6.89 -27.64 14.79
CA PRO A 2 8.34 -27.56 14.97
C PRO A 2 9.05 -26.93 13.76
N LEU A 3 8.58 -27.22 12.55
CA LEU A 3 9.09 -26.60 11.31
C LEU A 3 8.83 -25.08 11.24
N CYS A 4 7.67 -24.62 11.71
CA CYS A 4 7.34 -23.20 11.79
C CYS A 4 8.24 -22.47 12.78
N GLU A 5 8.48 -23.04 13.96
CA GLU A 5 9.37 -22.48 14.98
C GLU A 5 10.81 -22.38 14.50
N VAL A 6 11.31 -23.44 13.87
CA VAL A 6 12.66 -23.45 13.27
C VAL A 6 12.77 -22.39 12.17
N CYS A 7 11.76 -22.26 11.30
CA CYS A 7 11.76 -21.23 10.27
C CYS A 7 11.78 -19.82 10.88
N GLN A 8 10.93 -19.54 11.86
CA GLN A 8 10.87 -18.21 12.48
C GLN A 8 12.17 -17.85 13.18
N LEU A 9 12.78 -18.82 13.86
CA LEU A 9 14.08 -18.62 14.50
C LEU A 9 15.18 -18.36 13.47
N ALA A 10 15.17 -19.10 12.35
CA ALA A 10 16.13 -18.90 11.26
C ALA A 10 15.98 -17.52 10.61
N VAL A 11 14.75 -17.06 10.37
CA VAL A 11 14.49 -15.73 9.80
C VAL A 11 14.95 -14.62 10.75
N LYS A 12 14.62 -14.71 12.05
CA LYS A 12 15.09 -13.75 13.06
C LYS A 12 16.62 -13.73 13.21
N ALA A 13 17.26 -14.90 13.15
CA ALA A 13 18.71 -14.99 13.22
C ALA A 13 19.36 -14.39 11.97
N ALA A 14 18.76 -14.59 10.79
CA ALA A 14 19.24 -14.01 9.54
C ALA A 14 19.10 -12.47 9.57
N GLU A 15 17.96 -11.94 10.01
CA GLU A 15 17.74 -10.50 10.21
C GLU A 15 18.82 -9.89 11.12
N GLY A 16 19.05 -10.48 12.30
CA GLY A 16 20.09 -10.02 13.21
C GLY A 16 21.51 -10.11 12.64
N LEU A 17 21.80 -11.06 11.75
CA LEU A 17 23.11 -11.12 11.06
C LEU A 17 23.24 -10.02 10.00
N LEU A 18 22.16 -9.70 9.29
CA LEU A 18 22.15 -8.67 8.27
C LEU A 18 22.28 -7.27 8.88
N GLU A 19 21.54 -6.97 9.96
CA GLU A 19 21.64 -5.70 10.68
C GLU A 19 23.04 -5.42 11.24
N ASN A 20 23.75 -6.46 11.68
CA ASN A 20 25.01 -6.29 12.43
C ASN A 20 26.27 -6.45 11.57
N ASN A 21 26.23 -7.19 10.45
CA ASN A 21 27.45 -7.65 9.78
C ASN A 21 27.50 -7.43 8.26
N VAL A 22 26.43 -6.96 7.61
CA VAL A 22 26.38 -6.87 6.14
C VAL A 22 25.87 -5.50 5.70
N THR A 23 26.60 -4.84 4.80
CA THR A 23 26.13 -3.58 4.20
C THR A 23 25.22 -3.87 3.01
N GLU A 24 24.30 -2.95 2.71
CA GLU A 24 23.43 -3.05 1.53
C GLU A 24 24.24 -3.27 0.24
N GLU A 25 25.39 -2.61 0.12
CA GLU A 25 26.30 -2.75 -1.01
C GLU A 25 26.89 -4.16 -1.13
N GLN A 26 27.23 -4.79 -0.01
CA GLN A 26 27.70 -6.17 0.01
C GLN A 26 26.62 -7.14 -0.47
N LEU A 27 25.36 -6.93 -0.06
CA LEU A 27 24.21 -7.73 -0.49
C LEU A 27 23.92 -7.57 -1.99
N VAL A 28 23.95 -6.34 -2.51
CA VAL A 28 23.75 -6.09 -3.94
C VAL A 28 24.84 -6.79 -4.77
N ASN A 29 26.10 -6.71 -4.34
CA ASN A 29 27.21 -7.41 -4.99
C ASN A 29 27.06 -8.93 -4.96
N ASP A 30 26.52 -9.49 -3.86
CA ASP A 30 26.25 -10.92 -3.77
C ASP A 30 25.06 -11.35 -4.63
N ILE A 31 24.04 -10.50 -4.81
CA ILE A 31 22.93 -10.73 -5.74
C ILE A 31 23.43 -10.69 -7.19
N GLU A 32 24.35 -9.79 -7.54
CA GLU A 32 24.93 -9.72 -8.88
C GLU A 32 25.67 -11.01 -9.26
N LYS A 33 26.27 -11.71 -8.28
CA LYS A 33 26.91 -13.02 -8.51
C LYS A 33 25.93 -14.07 -9.02
N VAL A 34 24.65 -13.98 -8.67
CA VAL A 34 23.60 -14.89 -9.17
C VAL A 34 23.46 -14.77 -10.69
N CYS A 35 23.67 -13.58 -11.26
CA CYS A 35 23.59 -13.37 -12.70
C CYS A 35 24.57 -14.23 -13.49
N TYR A 36 25.70 -14.64 -12.90
CA TYR A 36 26.69 -15.50 -13.57
C TYR A 36 26.34 -16.99 -13.55
N VAL A 37 25.33 -17.38 -12.76
CA VAL A 37 24.80 -18.76 -12.74
C VAL A 37 23.70 -18.96 -13.79
N LEU A 38 23.15 -17.85 -14.30
CA LEU A 38 22.08 -17.87 -15.28
C LEU A 38 22.60 -18.14 -16.72
N PRO A 39 21.74 -18.63 -17.64
CA PRO A 39 22.10 -18.80 -19.03
C PRO A 39 22.67 -17.51 -19.66
N HIS A 40 23.68 -17.66 -20.52
CA HIS A 40 24.36 -16.53 -21.17
C HIS A 40 23.42 -15.51 -21.84
N SER A 41 22.28 -15.96 -22.36
CA SER A 41 21.30 -15.10 -23.03
C SER A 41 20.63 -14.08 -22.12
N ILE A 42 20.67 -14.24 -20.79
CA ILE A 42 19.97 -13.38 -19.83
C ILE A 42 20.90 -12.68 -18.83
N ILE A 43 22.22 -12.90 -18.90
CA ILE A 43 23.19 -12.31 -17.96
C ILE A 43 23.13 -10.78 -17.99
N GLY A 44 23.08 -10.18 -19.20
CA GLY A 44 22.99 -8.72 -19.35
C GLY A 44 21.74 -8.14 -18.68
N GLN A 45 20.57 -8.71 -18.98
CA GLN A 45 19.30 -8.29 -18.39
C GLN A 45 19.26 -8.48 -16.87
N CYS A 46 19.87 -9.55 -16.36
CA CYS A 46 19.99 -9.77 -14.93
C CYS A 46 20.84 -8.68 -14.26
N LYS A 47 21.99 -8.33 -14.86
CA LYS A 47 22.85 -7.25 -14.34
C LYS A 47 22.14 -5.91 -14.38
N ASP A 48 21.51 -5.55 -15.50
CA ASP A 48 20.75 -4.30 -15.62
C ASP A 48 19.64 -4.20 -14.56
N PHE A 49 18.98 -5.33 -14.26
CA PHE A 49 17.98 -5.41 -13.20
C PHE A 49 18.60 -5.21 -11.81
N VAL A 50 19.72 -5.86 -11.51
CA VAL A 50 20.41 -5.73 -10.21
C VAL A 50 20.96 -4.31 -10.03
N ASP A 51 21.51 -3.70 -11.07
CA ASP A 51 22.02 -2.33 -11.04
C ASP A 51 20.88 -1.31 -10.80
N SER A 52 19.72 -1.54 -11.43
CA SER A 52 18.58 -0.62 -11.33
C SER A 52 17.76 -0.79 -10.04
N TYR A 53 17.60 -2.03 -9.57
CA TYR A 53 16.65 -2.37 -8.52
C TYR A 53 17.27 -3.07 -7.31
N GLY A 54 18.50 -3.56 -7.40
CA GLY A 54 19.14 -4.38 -6.37
C GLY A 54 19.13 -3.70 -5.00
N LYS A 55 19.45 -2.40 -4.95
CA LYS A 55 19.43 -1.64 -3.69
C LYS A 55 18.02 -1.55 -3.09
N ALA A 56 17.01 -1.24 -3.89
CA ALA A 56 15.63 -1.17 -3.44
C ALA A 56 15.11 -2.54 -2.98
N VAL A 57 15.48 -3.62 -3.69
CA VAL A 57 15.16 -5.00 -3.31
C VAL A 57 15.80 -5.37 -1.98
N VAL A 58 17.07 -5.02 -1.77
CA VAL A 58 17.77 -5.26 -0.49
C VAL A 58 17.12 -4.48 0.65
N ILE A 59 16.79 -3.19 0.46
CA ILE A 59 16.09 -2.39 1.48
C ILE A 59 14.74 -3.01 1.81
N MET A 60 13.93 -3.34 0.80
CA MET A 60 12.65 -4.02 1.03
C MET A 60 12.81 -5.36 1.76
N LEU A 61 13.86 -6.12 1.48
CA LEU A 61 14.14 -7.39 2.17
C LEU A 61 14.56 -7.19 3.63
N LEU A 62 15.28 -6.11 3.93
CA LEU A 62 15.66 -5.74 5.29
C LEU A 62 14.49 -5.17 6.08
N GLU A 63 13.56 -4.46 5.43
CA GLU A 63 12.38 -3.87 6.06
C GLU A 63 11.19 -4.85 6.18
N ALA A 64 11.10 -5.88 5.34
CA ALA A 64 9.98 -6.82 5.27
C ALA A 64 10.17 -8.12 6.08
N THR A 65 10.88 -8.05 7.20
CA THR A 65 11.25 -9.20 8.04
C THR A 65 10.19 -9.57 9.06
N ASP A 66 8.90 -9.63 8.71
CA ASP A 66 7.96 -10.37 9.58
C ASP A 66 8.25 -11.88 9.46
N PRO A 67 8.84 -12.54 10.48
CA PRO A 67 9.19 -13.95 10.40
C PRO A 67 7.95 -14.82 10.23
N GLN A 68 6.79 -14.36 10.71
CA GLN A 68 5.52 -15.05 10.52
C GLN A 68 5.09 -15.02 9.05
N ALA A 69 5.13 -13.86 8.39
CA ALA A 69 4.78 -13.72 6.98
C ALA A 69 5.70 -14.54 6.07
N ILE A 70 7.03 -14.45 6.27
CA ILE A 70 8.02 -15.19 5.48
C ILE A 70 7.83 -16.70 5.64
N CYS A 71 7.73 -17.19 6.88
CA CYS A 71 7.55 -18.62 7.13
C CYS A 71 6.19 -19.15 6.68
N THR A 72 5.19 -18.29 6.59
CA THR A 72 3.90 -18.60 5.99
C THR A 72 3.99 -18.71 4.47
N MET A 73 4.71 -17.79 3.81
CA MET A 73 4.97 -17.82 2.36
C MET A 73 5.75 -19.07 1.96
N LEU A 74 6.76 -19.45 2.75
CA LEU A 74 7.54 -20.68 2.60
C LEU A 74 6.77 -21.95 2.98
N ARG A 75 5.52 -21.81 3.45
CA ARG A 75 4.65 -22.90 3.91
C ARG A 75 5.22 -23.72 5.08
N CYS A 76 6.21 -23.19 5.79
CA CYS A 76 6.76 -23.76 7.02
C CYS A 76 5.78 -23.57 8.18
N CYS A 77 5.14 -22.40 8.22
CA CYS A 77 4.01 -22.11 9.07
C CYS A 77 2.72 -22.41 8.33
N PRO A 78 1.65 -22.84 9.04
CA PRO A 78 0.32 -22.84 8.47
C PRO A 78 0.06 -21.48 7.85
N LYS A 79 -0.57 -21.46 6.66
CA LYS A 79 -1.24 -20.23 6.23
C LYS A 79 -2.01 -19.76 7.44
N ALA A 80 -1.88 -18.47 7.77
CA ALA A 80 -2.96 -17.84 8.47
C ALA A 80 -4.20 -18.07 7.57
N GLN A 81 -4.93 -19.17 7.81
CA GLN A 81 -6.36 -18.98 7.97
C GLN A 81 -6.44 -17.75 8.85
N VAL A 82 -7.22 -16.78 8.44
CA VAL A 82 -7.57 -15.66 9.29
C VAL A 82 -8.23 -16.25 10.53
N ALA A 83 -7.42 -16.78 11.45
CA ALA A 83 -7.61 -16.74 12.85
C ALA A 83 -7.25 -15.31 13.24
N GLN A 84 -7.96 -14.33 12.68
CA GLN A 84 -8.34 -13.16 13.46
C GLN A 84 -9.42 -13.60 14.46
N ALA A 85 -9.07 -14.58 15.27
CA ALA A 85 -9.66 -14.85 16.57
C ALA A 85 -8.58 -14.68 17.67
N GLY A 86 -7.46 -14.05 17.33
CA GLY A 86 -6.50 -13.48 18.28
C GLY A 86 -6.46 -11.97 18.09
N THR A 87 -6.70 -11.25 19.18
CA THR A 87 -6.58 -9.80 19.42
C THR A 87 -7.61 -8.81 18.86
N TRP A 88 -8.31 -9.05 17.75
CA TRP A 88 -9.43 -8.14 17.36
C TRP A 88 -10.81 -8.61 17.84
N ALA A 89 -11.05 -9.93 17.91
CA ALA A 89 -12.31 -10.48 18.42
C ALA A 89 -12.57 -10.10 19.89
N SER A 90 -11.53 -10.12 20.73
CA SER A 90 -11.59 -9.72 22.14
C SER A 90 -11.70 -8.20 22.36
N VAL A 91 -11.31 -7.39 21.36
CA VAL A 91 -11.52 -5.94 21.36
C VAL A 91 -12.95 -5.63 20.92
N LEU A 92 -13.45 -6.31 19.89
CA LEU A 92 -14.83 -6.20 19.41
C LEU A 92 -15.87 -6.62 20.45
N GLU A 93 -15.60 -7.64 21.27
CA GLU A 93 -16.48 -8.02 22.41
C GLU A 93 -16.50 -6.97 23.54
N ARG A 94 -15.48 -6.12 23.64
CA ARG A 94 -15.38 -5.05 24.66
C ARG A 94 -15.87 -3.71 24.16
N LEU A 95 -16.10 -3.57 22.86
CA LEU A 95 -16.58 -2.33 22.29
C LEU A 95 -18.11 -2.26 22.46
N PRO A 96 -18.65 -1.10 22.89
CA PRO A 96 -20.08 -0.88 22.88
C PRO A 96 -20.64 -1.18 21.48
N ALA A 97 -21.84 -1.76 21.41
CA ALA A 97 -22.57 -1.86 20.15
C ALA A 97 -22.61 -0.47 19.48
N GLY A 98 -22.09 -0.37 18.26
CA GLY A 98 -21.97 0.91 17.55
C GLY A 98 -20.64 1.66 17.72
N ALA A 99 -19.63 1.14 18.43
CA ALA A 99 -18.34 1.81 18.51
C ALA A 99 -17.65 1.95 17.14
N PHE A 100 -17.82 0.95 16.27
CA PHE A 100 -17.36 1.03 14.90
C PHE A 100 -18.13 2.09 14.09
N CYS A 101 -19.46 2.20 14.31
CA CYS A 101 -20.28 3.26 13.74
C CYS A 101 -19.78 4.65 14.20
N ASN A 102 -19.47 4.82 15.48
CA ASN A 102 -18.94 6.09 16.03
C ASN A 102 -17.59 6.46 15.42
N VAL A 103 -16.68 5.48 15.26
CA VAL A 103 -15.37 5.71 14.63
C VAL A 103 -15.53 6.05 13.16
N CYS A 104 -16.37 5.30 12.44
CA CYS A 104 -16.70 5.61 11.04
C CYS A 104 -17.30 7.02 10.92
N GLN A 105 -18.26 7.38 11.77
CA GLN A 105 -18.90 8.70 11.77
C GLN A 105 -17.88 9.81 12.04
N MET A 106 -16.94 9.61 12.98
CA MET A 106 -15.87 10.58 13.23
C MET A 106 -14.96 10.76 12.02
N VAL A 107 -14.58 9.66 11.36
CA VAL A 107 -13.71 9.68 10.18
C VAL A 107 -14.41 10.32 8.99
N ILE A 108 -15.65 9.95 8.70
CA ILE A 108 -16.43 10.52 7.60
C ILE A 108 -16.74 11.99 7.85
N THR A 109 -17.13 12.37 9.07
CA THR A 109 -17.35 13.78 9.42
C THR A 109 -16.06 14.61 9.29
N TYR A 110 -14.89 14.03 9.63
CA TYR A 110 -13.61 14.69 9.39
C TYR A 110 -13.37 14.92 7.90
N PHE A 111 -13.54 13.89 7.08
CA PHE A 111 -13.41 14.02 5.63
C PHE A 111 -14.41 15.01 5.04
N ASP A 112 -15.68 15.01 5.46
CA ASP A 112 -16.68 15.97 4.98
C ASP A 112 -16.27 17.41 5.29
N ASN A 113 -15.74 17.68 6.49
CA ASN A 113 -15.30 19.02 6.88
C ASN A 113 -14.09 19.48 6.07
N GLU A 114 -13.15 18.59 5.76
CA GLU A 114 -11.97 18.91 4.95
C GLU A 114 -12.35 19.05 3.46
N LEU A 115 -13.18 18.15 2.92
CA LEU A 115 -13.65 18.16 1.52
C LEU A 115 -14.50 19.39 1.19
N LEU A 116 -15.19 19.96 2.17
CA LEU A 116 -16.02 21.16 2.02
C LEU A 116 -15.23 22.47 2.13
N THR A 117 -13.92 22.41 2.36
CA THR A 117 -13.09 23.62 2.34
C THR A 117 -12.97 24.16 0.92
N ASN A 118 -13.05 25.49 0.77
CA ASN A 118 -12.89 26.15 -0.54
C ASN A 118 -11.55 25.80 -1.22
N GLU A 119 -10.50 25.52 -0.42
CA GLU A 119 -9.19 25.10 -0.92
C GLU A 119 -9.26 23.71 -1.55
N THR A 120 -9.83 22.71 -0.86
CA THR A 120 -9.95 21.34 -1.39
C THR A 120 -10.82 21.28 -2.64
N LEU A 121 -11.88 22.08 -2.70
CA LEU A 121 -12.74 22.17 -3.89
C LEU A 121 -12.03 22.81 -5.09
N SER A 122 -11.21 23.85 -4.84
CA SER A 122 -10.39 24.47 -5.88
C SER A 122 -9.36 23.50 -6.43
N GLU A 123 -8.70 22.73 -5.55
CA GLU A 123 -7.70 21.73 -5.97
C GLU A 123 -8.33 20.59 -6.79
N LEU A 124 -9.54 20.17 -6.44
CA LEU A 124 -10.32 19.19 -7.22
C LEU A 124 -10.66 19.71 -8.61
N GLY A 125 -11.09 20.97 -8.71
CA GLY A 125 -11.33 21.64 -10.00
C GLY A 125 -10.07 21.66 -10.88
N ASP A 126 -8.94 22.08 -10.31
CA ASP A 126 -7.65 22.15 -11.02
C ASP A 126 -7.18 20.78 -11.54
N VAL A 127 -7.44 19.70 -10.79
CA VAL A 127 -7.11 18.33 -11.22
C VAL A 127 -7.98 17.90 -12.39
N LEU A 128 -9.27 18.24 -12.38
CA LEU A 128 -10.20 17.91 -13.47
C LEU A 128 -9.86 18.69 -14.75
N GLU A 129 -9.50 19.97 -14.62
CA GLU A 129 -9.04 20.79 -15.75
C GLU A 129 -7.72 20.28 -16.33
N LYS A 130 -6.73 19.93 -15.51
CA LYS A 130 -5.51 19.25 -15.97
C LYS A 130 -5.79 17.92 -16.65
N GLY A 131 -6.83 17.20 -16.20
CA GLY A 131 -7.30 15.99 -16.87
C GLY A 131 -7.77 16.25 -18.30
N CYS A 132 -8.38 17.41 -18.56
CA CYS A 132 -8.79 17.82 -19.90
C CYS A 132 -7.59 18.11 -20.83
N GLU A 133 -6.45 18.54 -20.30
CA GLU A 133 -5.21 18.76 -21.09
C GLU A 133 -4.64 17.45 -21.68
N LEU A 134 -4.99 16.30 -21.11
CA LEU A 134 -4.59 14.99 -21.64
C LEU A 134 -5.41 14.58 -22.87
N LEU A 135 -6.52 15.28 -23.16
CA LEU A 135 -7.34 15.00 -24.32
C LEU A 135 -6.77 15.67 -25.57
N PRO A 136 -6.82 15.00 -26.74
CA PRO A 136 -6.41 15.62 -27.99
C PRO A 136 -7.40 16.71 -28.42
N LEU A 137 -6.89 17.74 -29.11
CA LEU A 137 -7.75 18.74 -29.75
C LEU A 137 -8.71 18.07 -30.75
N PRO A 138 -9.98 18.52 -30.85
CA PRO A 138 -10.59 19.71 -30.24
C PRO A 138 -11.39 19.39 -28.95
N PHE A 139 -11.08 18.30 -28.26
CA PHE A 139 -11.89 17.82 -27.13
C PHE A 139 -11.54 18.52 -25.80
N THR A 140 -10.37 19.15 -25.72
CA THR A 140 -9.90 19.94 -24.57
C THR A 140 -10.91 21.02 -24.18
N ASP A 141 -11.24 21.94 -25.09
CA ASP A 141 -12.20 23.04 -24.83
C ASP A 141 -13.58 22.55 -24.40
N LYS A 142 -14.04 21.43 -24.98
CA LYS A 142 -15.32 20.82 -24.65
C LYS A 142 -15.29 20.16 -23.26
N CYS A 143 -14.17 19.56 -22.90
CA CYS A 143 -13.96 18.96 -21.59
C CYS A 143 -13.91 20.03 -20.51
N GLU A 144 -13.13 21.10 -20.70
CA GLU A 144 -13.04 22.22 -19.76
C GLU A 144 -14.42 22.86 -19.53
N ALA A 145 -15.19 23.08 -20.60
CA ALA A 145 -16.56 23.59 -20.49
C ALA A 145 -17.49 22.66 -19.69
N LEU A 146 -17.31 21.33 -19.81
CA LEU A 146 -18.07 20.35 -19.01
C LEU A 146 -17.63 20.36 -17.54
N VAL A 147 -16.32 20.44 -17.28
CA VAL A 147 -15.80 20.52 -15.90
C VAL A 147 -16.39 21.76 -15.22
N VAL A 148 -16.24 22.95 -15.79
CA VAL A 148 -16.79 24.20 -15.21
C VAL A 148 -18.30 24.14 -15.00
N GLN A 149 -19.04 23.48 -15.90
CA GLN A 149 -20.50 23.42 -15.83
C GLN A 149 -21.02 22.42 -14.79
N TYR A 150 -20.37 21.26 -14.66
CA TYR A 150 -20.91 20.13 -13.91
C TYR A 150 -20.16 19.83 -12.61
N GLU A 151 -18.90 20.25 -12.46
CA GLU A 151 -18.09 20.02 -11.26
C GLU A 151 -18.79 20.50 -9.97
N PRO A 152 -19.37 21.72 -9.90
CA PRO A 152 -20.01 22.18 -8.67
C PRO A 152 -21.23 21.34 -8.26
N ALA A 153 -21.96 20.80 -9.24
CA ALA A 153 -23.11 19.93 -8.98
C ALA A 153 -22.68 18.50 -8.61
N ALA A 154 -21.64 17.99 -9.26
CA ALA A 154 -21.08 16.67 -9.00
C ALA A 154 -20.47 16.58 -7.60
N VAL A 155 -19.71 17.59 -7.18
CA VAL A 155 -19.17 17.71 -5.82
C VAL A 155 -20.27 17.76 -4.78
N ARG A 156 -21.33 18.57 -5.00
CA ARG A 156 -22.47 18.63 -4.07
C ARG A 156 -23.16 17.28 -3.93
N LEU A 157 -23.29 16.53 -5.02
CA LEU A 157 -23.87 15.18 -4.99
C LEU A 157 -22.95 14.19 -4.26
N LEU A 158 -21.63 14.29 -4.47
CA LEU A 158 -20.64 13.47 -3.77
C LEU A 158 -20.76 13.63 -2.25
N VAL A 159 -20.84 14.88 -1.77
CA VAL A 159 -21.01 15.18 -0.33
C VAL A 159 -22.32 14.59 0.21
N GLN A 160 -23.41 14.65 -0.55
CA GLN A 160 -24.69 14.03 -0.13
C GLN A 160 -24.61 12.51 -0.02
N MET A 161 -23.80 11.86 -0.86
CA MET A 161 -23.60 10.41 -0.82
C MET A 161 -22.60 9.97 0.25
N MET A 162 -21.80 10.91 0.77
CA MET A 162 -20.84 10.69 1.85
C MET A 162 -21.44 10.97 3.24
N ASP A 163 -22.76 11.18 3.35
CA ASP A 163 -23.41 11.42 4.63
C ASP A 163 -23.05 10.30 5.66
N PRO A 164 -22.51 10.66 6.85
CA PRO A 164 -22.00 9.70 7.81
C PRO A 164 -23.08 8.77 8.37
N THR A 165 -24.36 9.14 8.31
CA THR A 165 -25.48 8.28 8.71
C THR A 165 -25.85 7.27 7.63
N PHE A 166 -25.56 7.58 6.36
CA PHE A 166 -25.72 6.66 5.23
C PHE A 166 -24.52 5.71 5.10
N VAL A 167 -23.29 6.23 5.24
CA VAL A 167 -22.05 5.48 5.05
C VAL A 167 -21.75 4.53 6.22
N CYS A 168 -22.02 4.94 7.46
CA CYS A 168 -21.60 4.21 8.65
C CYS A 168 -22.70 3.33 9.26
N THR A 169 -23.38 2.54 8.43
CA THR A 169 -24.47 1.62 8.84
C THR A 169 -23.99 0.30 9.42
#